data_AF-A0A844DFL3-F1
#
_entry.id   AF-A0A844DFL3-F1
#
_cell.length_a   1.000
_cell.length_b   1.000
_cell.length_c   1.000
_cell.angle_alpha   90.00
_cell.angle_beta   90.00
_cell.angle_gamma   90.00
#
_symmetry.space_group_name_H-M   'P 1'
#
loop_
_entity.id
_entity.type
_entity.pdbx_description
1 polymer ?
#
loop_
_entity_poly.entity_id
_entity_poly.type
_entity_poly.pdbx_seq_one_letter_code
_entity_poly.pdbx_strand_id
1 'polypeptide(L)'
;GAAGVAVTPQPGSDSAAALRQLAGLWGLALTDGDPCPAAARANLRCLQAKGGIEDVRLLDRPAMLKLHDDPVAPNYVLLTALEDDQATIVMAGGKPQTVSLAALAARYDGEFATFWRAPRAWRDEVRGGDQGPDVDWLAKRLSQIYDLPKPQENQPLDAALRKRLTEFQTAQNLKADGVAGPKTFIRLYQLGGVQEPRLR
;
A
#
# COMPACT_ATOMS: atom_id res chain seq x y z
N GLY A 1 14.48 7.44 46.68
CA GLY A 1 15.33 7.42 45.49
C GLY A 1 15.54 5.99 45.08
N ALA A 2 14.95 5.57 43.96
CA ALA A 2 15.31 4.35 43.27
C ALA A 2 15.45 4.74 41.80
N ALA A 3 16.69 4.75 41.33
CA ALA A 3 17.03 5.07 39.96
C ALA A 3 16.81 3.84 39.07
N GLY A 4 16.11 4.07 37.96
CA GLY A 4 16.42 3.54 36.63
C GLY A 4 16.21 2.06 36.34
N VAL A 5 15.36 1.79 35.34
CA VAL A 5 15.89 1.24 34.08
C VAL A 5 15.28 2.08 32.96
N ALA A 6 16.11 2.90 32.31
CA ALA A 6 15.74 3.52 31.04
C ALA A 6 15.84 2.42 29.98
N VAL A 7 14.70 2.02 29.41
CA VAL A 7 14.66 1.14 28.25
C VAL A 7 15.20 1.95 27.07
N THR A 8 16.44 1.68 26.66
CA THR A 8 16.97 2.16 25.40
C THR A 8 16.23 1.44 24.26
N PRO A 9 15.56 2.15 23.33
CA PRO A 9 14.99 1.51 22.15
C PRO A 9 16.12 0.89 21.31
N GLN A 10 16.01 -0.42 21.06
CA GLN A 10 16.94 -1.18 20.23
C GLN A 10 16.95 -0.67 18.77
N PRO A 11 18.08 -0.82 18.05
CA PRO A 11 18.17 -0.44 16.66
C PRO A 11 17.27 -1.33 15.80
N GLY A 12 16.22 -0.71 15.24
CA GLY A 12 15.20 -1.33 14.39
C GLY A 12 13.99 -1.77 15.21
N SER A 13 12.94 -0.95 15.26
CA SER A 13 11.63 -1.40 15.75
C SER A 13 11.19 -2.67 15.00
N ASP A 14 10.39 -3.52 15.62
CA ASP A 14 9.81 -4.71 14.96
C ASP A 14 9.11 -4.34 13.63
N SER A 15 8.56 -3.13 13.54
CA SER A 15 8.03 -2.57 12.29
C SER A 15 9.09 -2.38 11.20
N ALA A 16 10.29 -1.89 11.53
CA ALA A 16 11.36 -1.69 10.56
C ALA A 16 11.91 -3.04 10.06
N ALA A 17 12.01 -4.04 10.94
CA ALA A 17 12.38 -5.40 10.54
C ALA A 17 11.32 -6.02 9.60
N ALA A 18 10.04 -5.90 9.94
CA ALA A 18 8.94 -6.36 9.11
C ALA A 18 8.91 -5.64 7.74
N LEU A 19 9.08 -4.31 7.70
CA LEU A 19 9.16 -3.56 6.44
C LEU A 19 10.35 -3.98 5.56
N ARG A 20 11.52 -4.29 6.14
CA ARG A 20 12.65 -4.83 5.35
C ARG A 20 12.32 -6.19 4.76
N GLN A 21 11.69 -7.07 5.53
CA GLN A 21 11.24 -8.37 5.04
C GLN A 21 10.17 -8.22 3.95
N LEU A 22 9.24 -7.27 4.12
CA LEU A 22 8.23 -6.94 3.12
C LEU A 22 8.89 -6.46 1.82
N ALA A 23 9.91 -5.60 1.88
CA ALA A 23 10.65 -5.15 0.71
C ALA A 23 11.31 -6.32 -0.04
N GLY A 24 11.73 -7.37 0.67
CA GLY A 24 12.22 -8.60 0.08
C GLY A 24 11.21 -9.29 -0.85
N LEU A 25 9.91 -9.25 -0.52
CA LEU A 25 8.84 -9.76 -1.41
C LEU A 25 8.69 -8.94 -2.70
N TRP A 26 9.21 -7.72 -2.71
CA TRP A 26 9.29 -6.83 -3.87
C TRP A 26 10.64 -6.91 -4.60
N GLY A 27 11.50 -7.86 -4.22
CA GLY A 27 12.83 -8.04 -4.80
C GLY A 27 13.85 -6.99 -4.36
N LEU A 28 13.59 -6.29 -3.24
CA LEU A 28 14.46 -5.23 -2.74
C LEU A 28 15.05 -5.60 -1.37
N ALA A 29 16.38 -5.72 -1.31
CA ALA A 29 17.08 -5.89 -0.04
C ALA A 29 17.40 -4.52 0.57
N LEU A 30 16.87 -4.26 1.78
CA LEU A 30 17.11 -3.04 2.53
C LEU A 30 17.92 -3.38 3.78
N THR A 31 19.07 -2.75 3.97
CA THR A 31 19.98 -3.03 5.10
C THR A 31 19.93 -1.93 6.16
N ASP A 32 20.01 -0.66 5.75
CA ASP A 32 20.26 0.47 6.65
C ASP A 32 19.20 1.57 6.54
N GLY A 33 19.05 2.34 7.62
CA GLY A 33 18.14 3.47 7.70
C GLY A 33 16.65 3.08 7.79
N ASP A 34 15.79 4.09 7.63
CA ASP A 34 14.34 3.91 7.57
C ASP A 34 13.94 3.17 6.26
N PRO A 35 13.24 2.02 6.35
CA PRO A 35 12.86 1.24 5.18
C PRO A 35 12.02 2.00 4.15
N CYS A 36 11.09 2.88 4.55
CA CYS A 36 10.21 3.55 3.59
C CYS A 36 10.98 4.56 2.68
N PRO A 37 11.80 5.49 3.23
CA PRO A 37 12.68 6.33 2.41
C PRO A 37 13.74 5.54 1.63
N ALA A 38 14.28 4.46 2.19
CA ALA A 38 15.25 3.62 1.49
C ALA A 38 14.60 2.94 0.27
N ALA A 39 13.40 2.39 0.42
CA ALA A 39 12.61 1.80 -0.67
C ALA A 39 12.29 2.82 -1.77
N ALA A 40 11.99 4.07 -1.40
CA ALA A 40 11.66 5.12 -2.35
C ALA A 40 12.79 5.42 -3.35
N ARG A 41 14.06 5.24 -2.94
CA ARG A 41 15.24 5.38 -3.83
C ARG A 41 15.28 4.32 -4.94
N ALA A 42 14.58 3.20 -4.76
CA ALA A 42 14.43 2.12 -5.73
C ALA A 42 13.06 2.14 -6.45
N ASN A 43 12.39 3.30 -6.48
CA ASN A 43 11.04 3.48 -7.05
C ASN A 43 9.96 2.59 -6.40
N LEU A 44 10.13 2.28 -5.12
CA LEU A 44 9.14 1.54 -4.33
C LEU A 44 8.61 2.46 -3.22
N ARG A 45 7.36 2.89 -3.34
CA ARG A 45 6.73 3.82 -2.39
C ARG A 45 6.08 3.05 -1.25
N CYS A 46 6.14 3.63 -0.06
CA CYS A 46 5.50 3.10 1.13
C CYS A 46 4.12 3.74 1.29
N LEU A 47 3.05 2.94 1.32
CA LEU A 47 1.74 3.38 1.78
C LEU A 47 1.57 2.91 3.21
N GLN A 48 1.48 3.85 4.16
CA GLN A 48 1.04 3.58 5.53
C GLN A 48 -0.38 4.13 5.68
N ALA A 49 -1.32 3.29 6.11
CA ALA A 49 -2.73 3.66 6.14
C ALA A 49 -3.49 2.97 7.27
N LYS A 50 -4.61 3.60 7.64
CA LYS A 50 -5.66 2.98 8.43
C LYS A 50 -6.68 2.32 7.50
N GLY A 51 -7.22 1.19 7.92
CA GLY A 51 -8.21 0.42 7.17
C GLY A 51 -8.37 -1.00 7.69
N GLY A 52 -9.49 -1.62 7.39
CA GLY A 52 -9.79 -3.02 7.74
C GLY A 52 -9.06 -4.02 6.84
N ILE A 53 -9.25 -5.32 7.08
CA ILE A 53 -8.70 -6.36 6.18
C ILE A 53 -9.25 -6.20 4.75
N GLU A 54 -10.48 -5.72 4.59
CA GLU A 54 -11.06 -5.45 3.26
C GLU A 54 -10.33 -4.32 2.50
N ASP A 55 -9.78 -3.31 3.19
CA ASP A 55 -8.91 -2.33 2.54
C ASP A 55 -7.63 -3.00 2.01
N VAL A 56 -7.05 -3.92 2.78
CA VAL A 56 -5.84 -4.64 2.40
C VAL A 56 -6.13 -5.59 1.22
N ARG A 57 -7.27 -6.31 1.27
CA ARG A 57 -7.78 -7.16 0.19
C ARG A 57 -7.98 -6.36 -1.10
N LEU A 58 -8.58 -5.16 -1.00
CA LEU A 58 -8.81 -4.28 -2.14
C LEU A 58 -7.49 -3.86 -2.82
N LEU A 59 -6.45 -3.58 -2.02
CA LEU A 59 -5.15 -3.21 -2.57
C LEU A 59 -4.38 -4.40 -3.16
N ASP A 60 -4.68 -5.63 -2.72
CA ASP A 60 -4.13 -6.88 -3.26
C ASP A 60 -2.60 -6.86 -3.34
N ARG A 61 -1.98 -6.53 -2.21
CA ARG A 61 -0.52 -6.48 -2.05
C ARG A 61 -0.11 -7.09 -0.73
N PRO A 62 1.04 -7.76 -0.67
CA PRO A 62 1.65 -8.10 0.61
C PRO A 62 1.74 -6.85 1.48
N ALA A 63 1.37 -7.00 2.75
CA ALA A 63 1.25 -5.89 3.67
C ALA A 63 1.81 -6.27 5.03
N MET A 64 2.45 -5.31 5.70
CA MET A 64 2.71 -5.41 7.13
C MET A 64 1.45 -4.98 7.87
N LEU A 65 0.93 -5.84 8.74
CA LEU A 65 -0.18 -5.55 9.62
C LEU A 65 0.35 -5.30 11.03
N LYS A 66 -0.21 -4.31 11.71
CA LYS A 66 -0.01 -4.10 13.14
C LYS A 66 -1.08 -4.87 13.91
N LEU A 67 -0.66 -5.67 14.88
CA LEU A 67 -1.52 -6.46 15.75
C LEU A 67 -1.53 -5.88 17.17
N HIS A 68 -2.66 -6.04 17.87
CA HIS A 68 -2.88 -5.53 19.23
C HIS A 68 -2.76 -6.61 20.32
N ASP A 69 -1.94 -7.64 20.08
CA ASP A 69 -1.87 -8.84 20.93
C ASP A 69 -1.17 -8.63 22.27
N ASP A 70 -0.33 -7.62 22.34
CA ASP A 70 0.46 -7.30 23.53
C ASP A 70 0.21 -5.82 23.91
N PRO A 71 -0.21 -5.55 25.16
CA PRO A 71 -0.53 -4.21 25.62
C PRO A 71 0.70 -3.31 25.84
N VAL A 72 1.92 -3.88 25.82
CA VAL A 72 3.19 -3.21 26.07
C VAL A 72 3.93 -2.91 24.77
N ALA A 73 3.86 -3.81 23.77
CA ALA A 73 4.51 -3.61 22.47
C ALA A 73 3.68 -4.16 21.31
N PRO A 74 3.40 -3.37 20.25
CA PRO A 74 2.66 -3.88 19.10
C PRO A 74 3.46 -4.92 18.34
N ASN A 75 2.81 -6.02 17.98
CA ASN A 75 3.39 -7.05 17.11
C ASN A 75 3.13 -6.71 15.64
N TYR A 76 4.08 -7.04 14.77
CA TYR A 76 3.95 -6.85 13.33
C TYR A 76 4.07 -8.17 12.59
N VAL A 77 3.17 -8.40 11.64
CA VAL A 77 3.19 -9.59 10.76
C VAL A 77 3.09 -9.16 9.32
N LEU A 78 3.68 -9.94 8.42
CA LEU A 78 3.45 -9.80 6.99
C LEU A 78 2.29 -10.67 6.57
N LEU A 79 1.24 -10.07 6.01
CA LEU A 79 0.22 -10.76 5.25
C LEU A 79 0.76 -11.02 3.84
N THR A 80 0.80 -12.29 3.44
CA THR A 80 1.39 -12.75 2.17
C THR A 80 0.43 -13.52 1.29
N ALA A 81 -0.67 -14.01 1.86
CA ALA A 81 -1.79 -14.66 1.18
C ALA A 81 -3.09 -14.24 1.88
N LEU A 82 -4.17 -14.05 1.14
CA LEU A 82 -5.47 -13.68 1.69
C LEU A 82 -6.61 -14.28 0.85
N GLU A 83 -7.18 -15.36 1.36
CA GLU A 83 -8.31 -16.09 0.79
C GLU A 83 -9.62 -15.68 1.49
N ASP A 84 -10.73 -16.35 1.19
CA ASP A 84 -12.04 -15.97 1.73
C ASP A 84 -12.15 -16.18 3.26
N ASP A 85 -11.59 -17.27 3.79
CA ASP A 85 -11.65 -17.62 5.22
C ASP A 85 -10.26 -17.83 5.86
N GLN A 86 -9.19 -17.72 5.08
CA GLN A 86 -7.81 -17.96 5.52
C GLN A 86 -6.86 -16.83 5.11
N ALA A 87 -5.79 -16.69 5.89
CA ALA A 87 -4.68 -15.77 5.63
C ALA A 87 -3.35 -16.46 5.91
N THR A 88 -2.33 -16.19 5.09
CA THR A 88 -0.95 -16.61 5.42
C THR A 88 -0.17 -15.42 5.94
N ILE A 89 0.28 -15.53 7.19
CA ILE A 89 1.08 -14.54 7.88
C ILE A 89 2.52 -15.01 8.08
N VAL A 90 3.45 -14.06 8.15
CA VAL A 90 4.86 -14.31 8.45
C VAL A 90 5.32 -13.30 9.50
N MET A 91 5.77 -13.78 10.66
CA MET A 91 6.47 -12.94 11.64
C MET A 91 7.88 -12.62 11.17
N ALA A 92 8.48 -11.54 11.69
CA ALA A 92 9.86 -11.19 11.37
C ALA A 92 10.83 -12.37 11.60
N GLY A 93 11.50 -12.83 10.56
CA GLY A 93 12.41 -14.00 10.61
C GLY A 93 11.74 -15.36 10.83
N GLY A 94 10.40 -15.41 10.88
CA GLY A 94 9.61 -16.63 11.07
C GLY A 94 9.29 -17.37 9.77
N LYS A 95 8.68 -18.55 9.91
CA LYS A 95 8.11 -19.31 8.78
C LYS A 95 6.68 -18.84 8.49
N PRO A 96 6.16 -19.05 7.26
CA PRO A 96 4.76 -18.83 6.96
C PRO A 96 3.83 -19.67 7.84
N GLN A 97 2.74 -19.05 8.29
CA GLN A 97 1.69 -19.67 9.08
C GLN A 97 0.32 -19.32 8.49
N THR A 98 -0.50 -20.34 8.23
CA THR A 98 -1.88 -20.17 7.83
C THR A 98 -2.76 -20.04 9.08
N VAL A 99 -3.56 -18.98 9.12
CA VAL A 99 -4.50 -18.67 10.21
C VAL A 99 -5.88 -18.41 9.63
N SER A 100 -6.94 -18.61 10.43
CA SER A 100 -8.27 -18.19 9.99
C SER A 100 -8.34 -16.67 9.88
N LEU A 101 -9.06 -16.19 8.87
CA LEU A 101 -9.26 -14.76 8.65
C LEU A 101 -9.93 -14.11 9.88
N ALA A 102 -10.86 -14.81 10.52
CA ALA A 102 -11.52 -14.35 11.73
C ALA A 102 -10.54 -14.15 12.90
N ALA A 103 -9.58 -15.08 13.08
CA ALA A 103 -8.58 -14.97 14.14
C ALA A 103 -7.59 -13.82 13.89
N LEU A 104 -7.21 -13.59 12.63
CA LEU A 104 -6.39 -12.45 12.26
C LEU A 104 -7.14 -11.12 12.47
N ALA A 105 -8.38 -11.03 12.00
CA ALA A 105 -9.21 -9.83 12.13
C ALA A 105 -9.45 -9.44 13.60
N ALA A 106 -9.63 -10.43 14.49
CA ALA A 106 -9.79 -10.22 15.93
C ALA A 106 -8.54 -9.68 16.65
N ARG A 107 -7.38 -9.69 15.98
CA ARG A 107 -6.07 -9.25 16.50
C ARG A 107 -5.54 -8.01 15.79
N TYR A 108 -6.17 -7.60 14.70
CA TYR A 108 -5.68 -6.55 13.82
C TYR A 108 -6.05 -5.16 14.35
N ASP A 109 -5.06 -4.28 14.46
CA ASP A 109 -5.21 -2.93 15.03
C ASP A 109 -5.78 -1.89 14.03
N GLY A 110 -6.11 -2.30 12.80
CA GLY A 110 -6.62 -1.40 11.78
C GLY A 110 -5.57 -0.51 11.11
N GLU A 111 -4.28 -0.79 11.33
CA GLU A 111 -3.13 -0.09 10.73
C GLU A 111 -2.28 -1.06 9.90
N PHE A 112 -2.02 -0.69 8.65
CA PHE A 112 -1.16 -1.47 7.76
C PHE A 112 -0.17 -0.61 7.00
N ALA A 113 0.90 -1.24 6.53
CA ALA A 113 1.79 -0.68 5.54
C ALA A 113 1.94 -1.64 4.35
N THR A 114 2.00 -1.10 3.14
CA THR A 114 2.34 -1.88 1.94
C THR A 114 3.28 -1.08 1.05
N PHE A 115 4.03 -1.78 0.20
CA PHE A 115 4.80 -1.14 -0.85
C PHE A 115 4.02 -1.13 -2.15
N TRP A 116 4.35 -0.22 -3.05
CA TRP A 116 3.80 -0.17 -4.40
C TRP A 116 4.70 0.61 -5.35
N ARG A 117 4.63 0.34 -6.66
CA ARG A 117 5.40 1.11 -7.65
C ARG A 117 4.60 2.31 -8.13
N ALA A 118 5.20 3.49 -8.03
CA ALA A 118 4.63 4.70 -8.59
C ALA A 118 5.13 4.94 -10.02
N PRO A 119 4.35 5.62 -10.87
CA PRO A 119 4.86 6.22 -12.10
C PRO A 119 6.06 7.12 -11.80
N ARG A 120 7.04 7.17 -12.72
CA ARG A 120 8.30 7.93 -12.54
C ARG A 120 8.08 9.40 -12.19
N ALA A 121 7.03 10.03 -12.72
CA ALA A 121 6.70 11.44 -12.52
C ALA A 121 5.60 11.67 -11.48
N TRP A 122 5.26 10.66 -10.68
CA TRP A 122 4.17 10.74 -9.72
C TRP A 122 4.47 11.73 -8.59
N ARG A 123 3.56 12.68 -8.41
CA ARG A 123 3.44 13.51 -7.20
C ARG A 123 2.52 12.81 -6.20
N ASP A 124 2.62 13.15 -4.92
CA ASP A 124 1.91 12.40 -3.87
C ASP A 124 0.38 12.28 -4.08
N GLU A 125 -0.24 13.27 -4.69
CA GLU A 125 -1.63 13.19 -5.15
C GLU A 125 -1.87 14.06 -6.39
N VAL A 126 -2.70 13.59 -7.31
CA VAL A 126 -3.18 14.39 -8.46
C VAL A 126 -4.59 14.93 -8.14
N ARG A 127 -4.76 16.25 -8.21
CA ARG A 127 -5.96 17.00 -7.82
C ARG A 127 -6.48 17.84 -8.98
N GLY A 128 -7.73 18.29 -8.90
CA GLY A 128 -8.37 19.07 -9.97
C GLY A 128 -7.54 20.28 -10.37
N GLY A 129 -7.33 20.46 -11.69
CA GLY A 129 -6.48 21.51 -12.25
C GLY A 129 -5.00 21.14 -12.40
N ASP A 130 -4.53 20.07 -11.76
CA ASP A 130 -3.15 19.59 -11.94
C ASP A 130 -2.88 19.19 -13.39
N GLN A 131 -1.66 19.44 -13.87
CA GLN A 131 -1.21 19.09 -15.21
C GLN A 131 0.18 18.45 -15.13
N GLY A 132 0.52 17.60 -16.09
CA GLY A 132 1.85 17.01 -16.22
C GLY A 132 1.82 15.50 -16.50
N PRO A 133 2.99 14.85 -16.51
CA PRO A 133 3.12 13.48 -16.98
C PRO A 133 2.35 12.44 -16.15
N ASP A 134 2.11 12.69 -14.87
CA ASP A 134 1.29 11.84 -14.01
C ASP A 134 -0.21 11.99 -14.28
N VAL A 135 -0.68 13.19 -14.68
CA VAL A 135 -2.05 13.42 -15.17
C VAL A 135 -2.25 12.75 -16.53
N ASP A 136 -1.28 12.87 -17.44
CA ASP A 136 -1.32 12.17 -18.74
C ASP A 136 -1.35 10.65 -18.57
N TRP A 137 -0.54 10.14 -17.63
CA TRP A 137 -0.55 8.72 -17.27
C TRP A 137 -1.93 8.29 -16.73
N LEU A 138 -2.51 9.09 -15.84
CA LEU A 138 -3.83 8.83 -15.25
C LEU A 138 -4.93 8.82 -16.33
N ALA A 139 -4.95 9.83 -17.20
CA ALA A 139 -5.90 9.95 -18.29
C ALA A 139 -5.81 8.75 -19.23
N LYS A 140 -4.60 8.40 -19.66
CA LYS A 140 -4.36 7.26 -20.54
C LYS A 140 -4.83 5.95 -19.89
N ARG A 141 -4.55 5.76 -18.60
CA ARG A 141 -4.93 4.53 -17.89
C ARG A 141 -6.45 4.41 -17.75
N LEU A 142 -7.14 5.50 -17.41
CA LEU A 142 -8.60 5.51 -17.37
C LEU A 142 -9.20 5.26 -18.76
N SER A 143 -8.66 5.86 -19.82
CA SER A 143 -9.12 5.56 -21.18
C SER A 143 -8.95 4.08 -21.55
N GLN A 144 -7.84 3.44 -21.17
CA GLN A 144 -7.64 2.01 -21.41
C GLN A 144 -8.64 1.13 -20.66
N ILE A 145 -8.93 1.44 -19.40
CA ILE A 145 -9.86 0.66 -18.56
C ILE A 145 -11.29 0.76 -19.08
N TYR A 146 -11.68 1.92 -19.61
CA TYR A 146 -13.03 2.18 -20.10
C TYR A 146 -13.18 2.06 -21.62
N ASP A 147 -12.16 1.54 -22.32
CA ASP A 147 -12.13 1.41 -23.78
C ASP A 147 -12.50 2.72 -24.52
N LEU A 148 -11.90 3.82 -24.08
CA LEU A 148 -12.12 5.16 -24.63
C LEU A 148 -10.97 5.56 -25.58
N PRO A 149 -11.19 6.54 -26.48
CA PRO A 149 -10.13 7.09 -27.31
C PRO A 149 -8.91 7.55 -26.50
N LYS A 150 -7.73 7.49 -27.15
CA LYS A 150 -6.48 8.01 -26.57
C LYS A 150 -6.68 9.48 -26.21
N PRO A 151 -6.46 9.89 -24.95
CA PRO A 151 -6.61 11.29 -24.55
C PRO A 151 -5.50 12.14 -25.16
N GLN A 152 -5.76 13.44 -25.29
CA GLN A 152 -4.74 14.42 -25.59
C GLN A 152 -3.77 14.53 -24.41
N GLU A 153 -2.48 14.66 -24.70
CA GLU A 153 -1.42 14.83 -23.71
C GLU A 153 -1.31 16.31 -23.28
N ASN A 154 -0.67 16.55 -22.13
CA ASN A 154 -0.56 17.87 -21.50
C ASN A 154 -1.91 18.55 -21.26
N GLN A 155 -2.95 17.79 -20.89
CA GLN A 155 -4.22 18.36 -20.42
C GLN A 155 -4.25 18.38 -18.88
N PRO A 156 -4.90 19.38 -18.27
CA PRO A 156 -5.11 19.36 -16.83
C PRO A 156 -6.10 18.25 -16.43
N LEU A 157 -6.14 17.90 -15.15
CA LEU A 157 -7.22 17.15 -14.53
C LEU A 157 -8.48 18.05 -14.49
N ASP A 158 -9.08 18.22 -15.66
CA ASP A 158 -10.27 19.01 -15.89
C ASP A 158 -11.53 18.35 -15.30
N ALA A 159 -12.68 19.01 -15.45
CA ALA A 159 -13.94 18.51 -14.91
C ALA A 159 -14.34 17.15 -15.50
N ALA A 160 -14.06 16.89 -16.77
CA ALA A 160 -14.44 15.66 -17.44
C ALA A 160 -13.57 14.48 -16.99
N LEU A 161 -12.25 14.67 -16.94
CA LEU A 161 -11.33 13.65 -16.45
C LEU A 161 -11.53 13.41 -14.95
N ARG A 162 -11.78 14.46 -14.16
CA ARG A 162 -12.08 14.32 -12.73
C ARG A 162 -13.36 13.54 -12.49
N LYS A 163 -14.43 13.78 -13.28
CA LYS A 163 -15.66 12.98 -13.21
C LYS A 163 -15.39 11.51 -13.46
N ARG A 164 -14.59 11.18 -14.47
CA ARG A 164 -14.20 9.79 -14.77
C ARG A 164 -13.34 9.17 -13.67
N LEU A 165 -12.44 9.94 -13.07
CA LEU A 165 -11.67 9.50 -11.91
C LEU A 165 -12.60 9.18 -10.73
N THR A 166 -13.60 10.01 -10.45
CA THR A 166 -14.59 9.76 -9.40
C THR A 166 -15.43 8.51 -9.69
N GLU A 167 -15.86 8.31 -10.93
CA GLU A 167 -16.58 7.09 -11.36
C GLU A 167 -15.72 5.83 -11.16
N PHE A 168 -14.44 5.91 -11.51
CA PHE A 168 -13.47 4.85 -11.24
C PHE A 168 -13.36 4.57 -9.75
N GLN A 169 -13.15 5.60 -8.93
CA GLN A 169 -13.01 5.43 -7.49
C GLN A 169 -14.25 4.76 -6.89
N THR A 170 -15.46 5.18 -7.27
CA THR A 170 -16.71 4.55 -6.84
C THR A 170 -16.77 3.08 -7.25
N ALA A 171 -16.49 2.78 -8.53
CA ALA A 171 -16.52 1.41 -9.05
C ALA A 171 -15.47 0.49 -8.40
N GLN A 172 -14.40 1.08 -7.86
CA GLN A 172 -13.31 0.38 -7.20
C GLN A 172 -13.40 0.40 -5.67
N ASN A 173 -14.55 0.78 -5.09
CA ASN A 173 -14.74 0.91 -3.63
C ASN A 173 -13.66 1.78 -2.95
N LEU A 174 -13.18 2.80 -3.65
CA LEU A 174 -12.29 3.83 -3.13
C LEU A 174 -13.08 5.07 -2.72
N LYS A 175 -12.43 5.96 -1.97
CA LYS A 175 -12.98 7.30 -1.71
C LYS A 175 -13.13 8.06 -3.02
N ALA A 176 -14.37 8.37 -3.40
CA ALA A 176 -14.72 9.01 -4.67
C ALA A 176 -14.66 10.55 -4.60
N ASP A 177 -13.50 11.11 -4.30
CA ASP A 177 -13.28 12.56 -4.14
C ASP A 177 -12.71 13.24 -5.39
N GLY A 178 -12.37 12.46 -6.42
CA GLY A 178 -11.71 12.94 -7.62
C GLY A 178 -10.27 13.39 -7.36
N VAL A 179 -9.62 12.85 -6.32
CA VAL A 179 -8.20 13.02 -6.01
C VAL A 179 -7.49 11.68 -6.15
N ALA A 180 -6.51 11.60 -7.05
CA ALA A 180 -5.76 10.37 -7.27
C ALA A 180 -4.53 10.31 -6.35
N GLY A 181 -4.71 9.73 -5.16
CA GLY A 181 -3.63 9.38 -4.24
C GLY A 181 -3.14 7.93 -4.39
N PRO A 182 -2.30 7.43 -3.46
CA PRO A 182 -1.68 6.10 -3.55
C PRO A 182 -2.66 4.95 -3.79
N LYS A 183 -3.77 4.87 -3.02
CA LYS A 183 -4.77 3.79 -3.20
C LYS A 183 -5.37 3.78 -4.62
N THR A 184 -5.62 4.96 -5.20
CA THR A 184 -6.11 5.11 -6.58
C THR A 184 -5.08 4.60 -7.59
N PHE A 185 -3.82 5.02 -7.48
CA PHE A 185 -2.76 4.57 -8.39
C PHE A 185 -2.48 3.06 -8.26
N ILE A 186 -2.53 2.51 -7.06
CA ILE A 186 -2.43 1.06 -6.83
C ILE A 186 -3.49 0.30 -7.63
N ARG A 187 -4.78 0.69 -7.51
CA ARG A 187 -5.87 0.04 -8.25
C ARG A 187 -5.74 0.20 -9.77
N LEU A 188 -5.31 1.38 -10.23
CA LEU A 188 -5.05 1.63 -11.64
C LEU A 188 -3.91 0.77 -12.20
N TYR A 189 -2.87 0.49 -11.41
CA TYR A 189 -1.77 -0.42 -11.78
C TYR A 189 -2.24 -1.87 -11.87
N GLN A 190 -3.00 -2.31 -10.85
CA GLN A 190 -3.51 -3.68 -10.76
C GLN A 190 -4.43 -4.02 -11.95
N LEU A 191 -5.42 -3.17 -12.24
CA LEU A 191 -6.30 -3.34 -13.40
C LEU A 191 -5.60 -3.12 -14.73
N GLY A 192 -4.48 -2.40 -14.71
CA GLY A 192 -3.63 -2.15 -15.87
C GLY A 192 -2.65 -3.28 -16.22
N GLY A 193 -2.67 -4.40 -15.48
CA GLY A 193 -1.86 -5.59 -15.74
C GLY A 193 -0.38 -5.47 -15.33
N VAL A 194 -0.04 -4.49 -14.48
CA VAL A 194 1.34 -4.36 -13.99
C VAL A 194 1.65 -5.53 -13.05
N GLN A 195 2.74 -6.25 -13.33
CA GLN A 195 3.16 -7.39 -12.51
C GLN A 195 3.81 -6.89 -11.23
N GLU A 196 3.12 -7.09 -10.12
CA GLU A 196 3.57 -6.77 -8.76
C GLU A 196 3.24 -7.95 -7.84
N PRO A 197 3.88 -8.07 -6.67
CA PRO A 197 3.47 -9.03 -5.66
C PRO A 197 2.01 -8.83 -5.27
N ARG A 198 1.25 -9.93 -5.21
CA ARG A 198 -0.20 -9.94 -4.90
C ARG A 198 -0.48 -10.90 -3.76
N LEU A 199 -1.57 -10.66 -3.05
CA LEU A 199 -2.11 -11.65 -2.12
C LEU A 199 -2.77 -12.72 -2.98
N ARG A 200 -2.29 -13.96 -2.89
CA ARG A 200 -2.90 -15.11 -3.56
C ARG A 200 -3.47 -16.07 -2.54
#